data_AF-A0A8C5V6Y8-F1
#
_entry.id   AF-A0A8C5V6Y8-F1
#
_cell.length_a   1.000
_cell.length_b   1.000
_cell.length_c   1.000
_cell.angle_alpha   90.00
_cell.angle_beta   90.00
_cell.angle_gamma   90.00
#
_symmetry.space_group_name_H-M   'P 1'
#
loop_
_entity.id
_entity.type
_entity.pdbx_description
1 polymer ?
#
loop_
_entity_poly.entity_id
_entity_poly.type
_entity_poly.pdbx_seq_one_letter_code
_entity_poly.pdbx_strand_id
1 'polypeptide(L)'
;MGPQGRPGMCFCPPLTPTPPTLDLSTGHSRSAAGTYPTMGSQAPPPGPMQTLIFLDLEATGLPFSQPKVTELCLLAVHRCALESPPTSQGPPSTVPPPPRVVDKLSLCVAPGKACSPAASEITGLSTAVLAAHGRQCFDDSLVNLLLAFLQRQPQPWCLVAHNGDRYDFPLLQAELAMLGLANALDGAFCVDSITALKALERASSPWEHGPRKSYSLGSIYTRLYGQAPPDSHTAEGDVLALLSICQWRSQALLQWVDAHARPFSTIKPMYGVTACARTNPRSSAVTATAHLATDRNTSPSLGGSRRPEALSPMKGPRSPPKEGLLAPLGLLAFLTLAIATLYGLSLATPGQ
;
A
#
# COMPACT_ATOMS: atom_id res chain seq x y z
N MET A 1 -49.98 -17.02 25.27
CA MET A 1 -49.64 -18.14 24.37
C MET A 1 -48.63 -17.61 23.35
N GLY A 2 -47.42 -18.16 23.35
CA GLY A 2 -46.39 -17.87 22.33
C GLY A 2 -46.64 -18.66 21.02
N PRO A 3 -45.66 -18.78 20.11
CA PRO A 3 -44.25 -18.94 20.44
C PRO A 3 -43.28 -17.94 19.75
N GLN A 4 -42.17 -17.74 20.46
CA GLN A 4 -40.96 -17.05 20.03
C GLN A 4 -40.15 -17.95 19.07
N GLY A 5 -39.66 -17.38 17.98
CA GLY A 5 -38.70 -18.03 17.07
C GLY A 5 -37.28 -17.99 17.62
N ARG A 6 -36.62 -19.15 17.67
CA ARG A 6 -35.22 -19.32 18.08
C ARG A 6 -34.25 -18.80 17.00
N PRO A 7 -33.09 -18.22 17.35
CA PRO A 7 -32.01 -17.99 16.42
C PRO A 7 -31.25 -19.31 16.15
N GLY A 8 -30.90 -19.54 14.88
CA GLY A 8 -30.19 -20.72 14.41
C GLY A 8 -28.77 -20.79 14.96
N MET A 9 -28.42 -21.96 15.51
CA MET A 9 -27.05 -22.28 15.93
C MET A 9 -26.20 -22.60 14.70
N CYS A 10 -25.06 -21.91 14.55
CA CYS A 10 -23.99 -22.34 13.66
C CYS A 10 -23.38 -23.63 14.21
N PHE A 11 -23.49 -24.71 13.44
CA PHE A 11 -22.75 -25.94 13.69
C PHE A 11 -21.34 -25.80 13.11
N CYS A 12 -20.32 -25.79 13.98
CA CYS A 12 -18.95 -26.07 13.58
C CYS A 12 -18.81 -27.58 13.31
N PRO A 13 -18.16 -28.02 12.22
CA PRO A 13 -17.81 -29.42 12.04
C PRO A 13 -16.67 -29.82 13.02
N PRO A 14 -16.64 -31.08 13.50
CA PRO A 14 -15.62 -31.53 14.44
C PRO A 14 -14.24 -31.69 13.79
N LEU A 15 -13.20 -31.37 14.57
CA LEU A 15 -11.79 -31.63 14.28
C LEU A 15 -11.57 -33.13 14.02
N THR A 16 -10.91 -33.45 12.91
CA THR A 16 -10.46 -34.81 12.60
C THR A 16 -9.24 -35.19 13.45
N PRO A 17 -9.08 -36.49 13.78
CA PRO A 17 -8.14 -36.93 14.79
C PRO A 17 -6.69 -36.98 14.30
N THR A 18 -5.78 -36.72 15.24
CA THR A 18 -4.32 -36.90 15.17
C THR A 18 -3.89 -38.27 14.64
N PRO A 19 -2.83 -38.36 13.81
CA PRO A 19 -2.27 -39.64 13.39
C PRO A 19 -1.50 -40.33 14.53
N PRO A 20 -1.42 -41.68 14.52
CA PRO A 20 -0.79 -42.44 15.60
C PRO A 20 0.74 -42.35 15.58
N THR A 21 1.31 -42.33 16.78
CA THR A 21 2.74 -42.43 17.08
C THR A 21 3.28 -43.77 16.58
N LEU A 22 4.31 -43.74 15.73
CA LEU A 22 5.03 -44.94 15.30
C LEU A 22 6.17 -45.24 16.28
N ASP A 23 6.15 -46.45 16.81
CA ASP A 23 7.16 -47.07 17.65
C ASP A 23 8.52 -47.16 16.95
N LEU A 24 9.56 -46.76 17.71
CA LEU A 24 10.96 -46.88 17.33
C LEU A 24 11.44 -48.30 17.68
N SER A 25 11.55 -49.19 16.69
CA SER A 25 12.29 -50.45 16.84
C SER A 25 13.51 -50.49 15.91
N THR A 26 14.64 -50.72 16.56
CA THR A 26 15.99 -50.90 16.03
C THR A 26 16.09 -52.04 15.02
N GLY A 27 16.71 -51.76 13.87
CA GLY A 27 17.14 -52.78 12.89
C GLY A 27 18.37 -52.30 12.12
N HIS A 28 19.52 -52.90 12.40
CA HIS A 28 20.75 -52.75 11.61
C HIS A 28 20.61 -53.42 10.23
N SER A 29 20.95 -52.74 9.14
CA SER A 29 21.80 -53.31 8.07
C SER A 29 22.15 -52.34 6.93
N ARG A 30 23.46 -52.20 6.74
CA ARG A 30 24.25 -52.17 5.49
C ARG A 30 23.91 -51.16 4.37
N SER A 31 24.78 -50.15 4.32
CA SER A 31 25.45 -49.52 3.16
C SER A 31 25.03 -49.93 1.75
N ALA A 32 24.60 -48.94 0.97
CA ALA A 32 24.89 -48.83 -0.46
C ALA A 32 25.01 -47.33 -0.80
N ALA A 33 26.21 -46.93 -1.25
CA ALA A 33 26.48 -45.59 -1.75
C ALA A 33 25.78 -45.40 -3.10
N GLY A 34 24.79 -44.50 -3.13
CA GLY A 34 24.14 -44.02 -4.34
C GLY A 34 24.23 -42.50 -4.37
N THR A 35 25.07 -41.97 -5.26
CA THR A 35 25.21 -40.54 -5.52
C THR A 35 23.97 -40.05 -6.25
N TYR A 36 22.99 -39.52 -5.51
CA TYR A 36 21.84 -38.83 -6.11
C TYR A 36 22.23 -37.38 -6.43
N PRO A 37 21.89 -36.87 -7.63
CA PRO A 37 22.09 -35.47 -7.95
C PRO A 37 21.18 -34.63 -7.05
N THR A 38 21.76 -33.60 -6.45
CA THR A 38 21.10 -32.60 -5.62
C THR A 38 20.01 -31.91 -6.45
N MET A 39 18.76 -32.38 -6.34
CA MET A 39 17.62 -31.59 -6.83
C MET A 39 17.60 -30.31 -6.00
N GLY A 40 17.79 -29.17 -6.67
CA GLY A 40 17.56 -27.88 -6.08
C GLY A 40 16.18 -27.89 -5.44
N SER A 41 16.14 -27.60 -4.14
CA SER A 41 14.91 -27.44 -3.37
C SER A 41 14.16 -26.22 -3.89
N GLN A 42 13.48 -26.35 -5.03
CA GLN A 42 12.45 -25.43 -5.46
C GLN A 42 11.34 -25.56 -4.42
N ALA A 43 11.15 -24.51 -3.63
CA ALA A 43 10.00 -24.41 -2.73
C ALA A 43 8.72 -24.68 -3.56
N PRO A 44 7.74 -25.41 -3.02
CA PRO A 44 6.47 -25.59 -3.70
C PRO A 44 5.93 -24.21 -4.13
N PRO A 45 5.24 -24.12 -5.29
CA PRO A 45 4.61 -22.87 -5.69
C PRO A 45 3.78 -22.37 -4.51
N PRO A 46 3.85 -21.07 -4.18
CA PRO A 46 3.12 -20.57 -3.03
C PRO A 46 1.65 -20.95 -3.21
N GLY A 47 1.04 -21.43 -2.12
CA GLY A 47 -0.41 -21.58 -2.06
C GLY A 47 -1.08 -20.26 -2.44
N PRO A 48 -2.39 -20.29 -2.72
CA PRO A 48 -3.07 -19.13 -3.26
C PRO A 48 -3.00 -17.96 -2.25
N MET A 49 -2.82 -16.74 -2.74
CA MET A 49 -2.58 -15.55 -1.92
C MET A 49 -3.77 -15.32 -0.98
N GLN A 50 -3.52 -15.24 0.31
CA GLN A 50 -4.56 -15.03 1.32
C GLN A 50 -4.87 -13.56 1.52
N THR A 51 -3.88 -12.68 1.37
CA THR A 51 -4.08 -11.23 1.50
C THR A 51 -3.48 -10.48 0.32
N LEU A 52 -4.26 -9.60 -0.28
CA LEU A 52 -3.78 -8.62 -1.25
C LEU A 52 -3.60 -7.30 -0.52
N ILE A 53 -2.42 -6.70 -0.62
CA ILE A 53 -2.06 -5.44 0.02
C ILE A 53 -1.87 -4.41 -1.06
N PHE A 54 -2.88 -3.55 -1.25
CA PHE A 54 -2.81 -2.47 -2.22
C PHE A 54 -1.88 -1.38 -1.70
N LEU A 55 -0.91 -1.01 -2.52
CA LEU A 55 0.16 -0.07 -2.21
C LEU A 55 0.14 1.07 -3.22
N ASP A 56 0.31 2.28 -2.72
CA ASP A 56 0.65 3.45 -3.52
C ASP A 56 1.66 4.33 -2.76
N LEU A 57 2.59 4.93 -3.50
CA LEU A 57 3.61 5.85 -3.00
C LEU A 57 3.55 7.20 -3.71
N GLU A 58 3.36 8.25 -2.93
CA GLU A 58 3.70 9.59 -3.38
C GLU A 58 5.17 9.87 -3.10
N ALA A 59 5.82 10.61 -4.00
CA ALA A 59 7.24 10.88 -3.89
C ALA A 59 7.63 12.28 -4.40
N THR A 60 8.88 12.66 -4.15
CA THR A 60 9.42 13.96 -4.58
C THR A 60 9.48 14.17 -6.10
N GLY A 61 9.32 13.12 -6.92
CA GLY A 61 9.41 13.21 -8.37
C GLY A 61 9.51 11.86 -9.08
N LEU A 62 9.91 11.89 -10.36
CA LEU A 62 9.99 10.72 -11.23
C LEU A 62 11.33 9.96 -11.09
N PRO A 63 11.45 8.70 -11.59
CA PRO A 63 12.62 7.85 -11.34
C PRO A 63 13.98 8.47 -11.67
N PHE A 64 14.09 9.23 -12.76
CA PHE A 64 15.35 9.89 -13.15
C PHE A 64 15.85 10.90 -12.13
N SER A 65 14.97 11.41 -11.26
CA SER A 65 15.30 12.38 -10.22
C SER A 65 15.80 11.74 -8.92
N GLN A 66 15.87 10.40 -8.87
CA GLN A 66 16.13 9.60 -7.65
C GLN A 66 15.20 10.04 -6.51
N PRO A 67 13.89 9.80 -6.65
CA PRO A 67 12.90 10.36 -5.74
C PRO A 67 12.97 9.71 -4.36
N LYS A 68 12.35 10.39 -3.39
CA LYS A 68 12.17 9.95 -2.02
C LYS A 68 10.69 9.94 -1.67
N VAL A 69 10.27 8.96 -0.89
CA VAL A 69 8.86 8.80 -0.50
C VAL A 69 8.41 9.99 0.36
N THR A 70 7.24 10.53 0.04
CA THR A 70 6.58 11.64 0.77
C THR A 70 5.25 11.21 1.40
N GLU A 71 4.61 10.18 0.84
CA GLU A 71 3.42 9.55 1.41
C GLU A 71 3.38 8.08 1.01
N LEU A 72 2.86 7.23 1.87
CA LEU A 72 2.68 5.80 1.62
C LEU A 72 1.33 5.37 2.15
N CYS A 73 0.59 4.61 1.34
CA CYS A 73 -0.63 3.94 1.77
C CYS A 73 -0.56 2.42 1.55
N LEU A 74 -1.02 1.66 2.53
CA LEU A 74 -1.29 0.23 2.44
C LEU A 74 -2.77 -0.03 2.78
N LEU A 75 -3.44 -0.80 1.95
CA LEU A 75 -4.77 -1.35 2.23
C LEU A 75 -4.75 -2.86 2.07
N ALA A 76 -4.77 -3.57 3.20
CA ALA A 76 -4.75 -5.03 3.21
C ALA A 76 -6.18 -5.58 3.19
N VAL A 77 -6.42 -6.45 2.20
CA VAL A 77 -7.72 -7.08 1.94
C VAL A 77 -7.54 -8.58 1.85
N HIS A 78 -8.24 -9.31 2.71
CA HIS A 78 -8.24 -10.78 2.66
C HIS A 78 -8.97 -11.27 1.39
N ARG A 79 -8.49 -12.36 0.79
CA ARG A 79 -9.02 -12.94 -0.46
C ARG A 79 -10.53 -13.19 -0.42
N CYS A 80 -11.05 -13.64 0.72
CA CYS A 80 -12.47 -13.99 0.85
C CYS A 80 -13.40 -12.78 0.62
N ALA A 81 -12.90 -11.58 0.92
CA ALA A 81 -13.61 -10.32 0.71
C ALA A 81 -13.67 -9.91 -0.77
N LEU A 82 -12.78 -10.47 -1.59
CA LEU A 82 -12.74 -10.29 -3.05
C LEU A 82 -13.45 -11.45 -3.78
N GLU A 83 -13.45 -12.66 -3.21
CA GLU A 83 -14.17 -13.83 -3.74
C GLU A 83 -15.69 -13.75 -3.55
N SER A 84 -16.15 -13.01 -2.54
CA SER A 84 -17.58 -12.83 -2.24
C SER A 84 -18.05 -11.52 -2.86
N PRO A 85 -18.46 -11.49 -4.15
CA PRO A 85 -19.00 -10.26 -4.70
C PRO A 85 -20.24 -9.88 -3.87
N PRO A 86 -20.42 -8.61 -3.48
CA PRO A 86 -21.75 -8.17 -3.15
C PRO A 86 -22.64 -8.55 -4.33
N THR A 87 -23.84 -9.06 -4.06
CA THR A 87 -24.84 -9.41 -5.07
C THR A 87 -25.21 -8.14 -5.85
N SER A 88 -24.35 -7.73 -6.79
CA SER A 88 -24.50 -6.50 -7.56
C SER A 88 -25.54 -6.77 -8.63
N GLN A 89 -26.80 -6.62 -8.23
CA GLN A 89 -27.96 -6.40 -9.08
C GLN A 89 -27.99 -4.97 -9.67
N GLY A 90 -26.89 -4.23 -9.56
CA GLY A 90 -26.74 -2.87 -10.09
C GLY A 90 -26.34 -2.85 -11.56
N PRO A 91 -26.62 -1.74 -12.27
CA PRO A 91 -26.21 -1.59 -13.66
C PRO A 91 -24.68 -1.70 -13.81
N PRO A 92 -24.19 -2.26 -14.93
CA PRO A 92 -22.77 -2.23 -15.26
C PRO A 92 -22.29 -0.77 -15.22
N SER A 93 -21.14 -0.53 -14.58
CA SER A 93 -20.49 0.79 -14.36
C SER A 93 -20.67 1.43 -12.98
N THR A 94 -21.31 0.79 -12.00
CA THR A 94 -21.29 1.31 -10.62
C THR A 94 -19.97 0.96 -9.94
N VAL A 95 -19.33 1.94 -9.29
CA VAL A 95 -18.10 1.72 -8.49
C VAL A 95 -18.41 0.73 -7.36
N PRO A 96 -17.69 -0.40 -7.23
CA PRO A 96 -17.93 -1.36 -6.17
C PRO A 96 -17.57 -0.74 -4.82
N PRO A 97 -18.37 -0.98 -3.76
CA PRO A 97 -17.99 -0.52 -2.43
C PRO A 97 -16.73 -1.28 -1.96
N PRO A 98 -15.83 -0.62 -1.22
CA PRO A 98 -14.70 -1.32 -0.61
C PRO A 98 -15.21 -2.35 0.41
N PRO A 99 -14.54 -3.49 0.58
CA PRO A 99 -14.93 -4.45 1.61
C PRO A 99 -14.93 -3.84 3.00
N ARG A 100 -15.85 -4.29 3.87
CA ARG A 100 -15.95 -3.75 5.24
C ARG A 100 -14.76 -4.10 6.13
N VAL A 101 -14.19 -5.29 5.93
CA VAL A 101 -13.07 -5.81 6.70
C VAL A 101 -11.80 -5.58 5.89
N VAL A 102 -11.12 -4.49 6.21
CA VAL A 102 -9.84 -4.08 5.62
C VAL A 102 -8.96 -3.48 6.72
N ASP A 103 -7.67 -3.73 6.64
CA ASP A 103 -6.68 -3.01 7.46
C ASP A 103 -6.06 -1.91 6.60
N LYS A 104 -5.93 -0.70 7.14
CA LYS A 104 -5.42 0.46 6.41
C LYS A 104 -4.30 1.14 7.19
N LEU A 105 -3.22 1.50 6.50
CA LEU A 105 -2.15 2.34 7.00
C LEU A 105 -1.89 3.44 5.97
N SER A 106 -1.92 4.71 6.39
CA SER A 106 -1.54 5.85 5.55
C SER A 106 -0.64 6.79 6.34
N LEU A 107 0.52 7.13 5.79
CA LEU A 107 1.57 7.88 6.48
C LEU A 107 2.22 8.89 5.53
N CYS A 108 2.29 10.16 5.96
CA CYS A 108 3.17 11.15 5.33
C CYS A 108 4.60 11.06 5.90
N VAL A 109 5.60 11.18 5.03
CA VAL A 109 7.02 10.98 5.30
C VAL A 109 7.81 12.22 4.88
N ALA A 110 8.75 12.68 5.71
CA ALA A 110 9.68 13.75 5.32
C ALA A 110 10.79 13.19 4.41
N PRO A 111 10.90 13.62 3.15
CA PRO A 111 11.75 12.95 2.15
C PRO A 111 13.26 13.22 2.28
N GLY A 112 13.69 14.14 3.14
CA GLY A 112 15.10 14.55 3.25
C GLY A 112 15.68 15.28 2.01
N LYS A 113 14.88 15.48 0.95
CA LYS A 113 15.19 16.28 -0.24
C LYS A 113 13.99 17.11 -0.68
N ALA A 114 14.21 18.11 -1.53
CA ALA A 114 13.13 18.94 -2.06
C ALA A 114 12.21 18.14 -2.99
N CYS A 115 10.90 18.30 -2.83
CA CYS A 115 9.92 17.91 -3.84
C CYS A 115 10.11 18.76 -5.10
N SER A 116 10.01 18.14 -6.28
CA SER A 116 9.93 18.89 -7.52
C SER A 116 8.64 19.74 -7.56
N PRO A 117 8.62 20.86 -8.31
CA PRO A 117 7.42 21.70 -8.41
C PRO A 117 6.21 20.90 -8.90
N ALA A 118 6.39 20.08 -9.94
CA ALA A 118 5.32 19.24 -10.50
C ALA A 118 4.80 18.20 -9.49
N ALA A 119 5.69 17.53 -8.74
CA ALA A 119 5.26 16.58 -7.71
C ALA A 119 4.50 17.30 -6.58
N SER A 120 4.95 18.48 -6.18
CA SER A 120 4.26 19.25 -5.13
C SER A 120 2.89 19.75 -5.57
N GLU A 121 2.75 20.11 -6.84
CA GLU A 121 1.49 20.56 -7.43
C GLU A 121 0.46 19.44 -7.49
N ILE A 122 0.84 18.24 -7.96
CA ILE A 122 -0.10 17.13 -8.10
C ILE A 122 -0.48 16.53 -6.75
N THR A 123 0.48 16.37 -5.82
CA THR A 123 0.24 15.71 -4.52
C THR A 123 -0.27 16.65 -3.43
N GLY A 124 -0.10 17.97 -3.62
CA GLY A 124 -0.27 18.95 -2.55
C GLY A 124 0.78 18.85 -1.44
N LEU A 125 1.79 17.98 -1.56
CA LEU A 125 2.85 17.78 -0.58
C LEU A 125 4.13 18.51 -0.98
N SER A 126 4.65 19.33 -0.07
CA SER A 126 5.99 19.90 -0.19
C SER A 126 6.84 19.54 1.02
N THR A 127 8.16 19.47 0.83
CA THR A 127 9.11 19.23 1.92
C THR A 127 8.93 20.22 3.07
N ALA A 128 8.62 21.48 2.75
CA ALA A 128 8.38 22.52 3.75
C ALA A 128 7.10 22.27 4.57
N VAL A 129 6.00 21.87 3.91
CA VAL A 129 4.74 21.53 4.59
C VAL A 129 4.93 20.29 5.48
N LEU A 130 5.60 19.25 4.98
CA LEU A 130 5.87 18.02 5.75
C LEU A 130 6.75 18.31 6.98
N ALA A 131 7.77 19.15 6.85
CA ALA A 131 8.61 19.58 7.96
C ALA A 131 7.84 20.43 8.98
N ALA A 132 7.00 21.36 8.53
CA ALA A 132 6.16 22.20 9.39
C ALA A 132 5.17 21.36 10.23
N HIS A 133 4.72 20.22 9.69
CA HIS A 133 3.86 19.25 10.40
C HIS A 133 4.66 18.20 11.21
N GLY A 134 5.98 18.36 11.34
CA GLY A 134 6.85 17.48 12.12
C GLY A 134 6.83 16.03 11.64
N ARG A 135 6.67 15.79 10.33
CA ARG A 135 6.75 14.44 9.77
C ARG A 135 8.18 13.91 9.91
N GLN A 136 8.30 12.64 10.26
CA GLN A 136 9.60 11.95 10.38
C GLN A 136 10.05 11.42 9.01
N CYS A 137 11.35 11.18 8.87
CA CYS A 137 11.92 10.60 7.66
C CYS A 137 11.53 9.12 7.51
N PHE A 138 11.85 8.54 6.35
CA PHE A 138 11.80 7.08 6.19
C PHE A 138 12.92 6.44 7.02
N ASP A 139 12.59 5.89 8.18
CA ASP A 139 13.55 5.42 9.19
C ASP A 139 13.24 4.01 9.71
N ASP A 140 14.08 3.51 10.64
CA ASP A 140 13.94 2.20 11.27
C ASP A 140 12.57 2.03 11.97
N SER A 141 12.02 3.11 12.55
CA SER A 141 10.72 3.09 13.25
C SER A 141 9.57 2.88 12.27
N LEU A 142 9.58 3.58 11.14
CA LEU A 142 8.63 3.39 10.06
C LEU A 142 8.68 1.96 9.53
N VAL A 143 9.88 1.40 9.29
CA VAL A 143 10.02 0.02 8.82
C VAL A 143 9.46 -0.98 9.84
N ASN A 144 9.73 -0.80 11.13
CA ASN A 144 9.15 -1.64 12.19
C ASN A 144 7.61 -1.57 12.20
N LEU A 145 7.04 -0.38 11.99
CA LEU A 145 5.60 -0.19 11.87
C LEU A 145 5.03 -0.93 10.65
N LEU A 146 5.69 -0.84 9.48
CA LEU A 146 5.30 -1.58 8.28
C LEU A 146 5.33 -3.09 8.54
N LEU A 147 6.41 -3.61 9.12
CA LEU A 147 6.55 -5.03 9.42
C LEU A 147 5.48 -5.51 10.40
N ALA A 148 5.18 -4.73 11.45
CA ALA A 148 4.11 -5.05 12.39
C ALA A 148 2.73 -5.06 11.72
N PHE A 149 2.45 -4.13 10.79
CA PHE A 149 1.21 -4.12 10.01
C PHE A 149 1.11 -5.37 9.12
N LEU A 150 2.19 -5.74 8.43
CA LEU A 150 2.26 -6.89 7.53
C LEU A 150 2.16 -8.23 8.27
N GLN A 151 2.74 -8.33 9.48
CA GLN A 151 2.66 -9.54 10.31
C GLN A 151 1.25 -9.89 10.77
N ARG A 152 0.33 -8.92 10.79
CA ARG A 152 -1.09 -9.17 11.10
C ARG A 152 -1.85 -9.85 9.96
N GLN A 153 -1.29 -9.84 8.75
CA GLN A 153 -2.00 -10.28 7.56
C GLN A 153 -1.84 -11.79 7.34
N PRO A 154 -2.92 -12.53 7.01
CA PRO A 154 -2.84 -13.92 6.64
C PRO A 154 -1.88 -14.16 5.46
N GLN A 155 -1.01 -15.17 5.61
CA GLN A 155 0.04 -15.55 4.66
C GLN A 155 -0.45 -16.65 3.68
N PRO A 156 0.10 -16.73 2.46
CA PRO A 156 1.01 -15.74 1.86
C PRO A 156 0.24 -14.48 1.47
N TRP A 157 0.91 -13.33 1.53
CA TRP A 157 0.36 -12.05 1.09
C TRP A 157 1.13 -11.45 -0.08
N CYS A 158 0.46 -10.64 -0.89
CA CYS A 158 0.99 -10.05 -2.10
C CYS A 158 0.73 -8.54 -2.17
N LEU A 159 1.76 -7.74 -2.39
CA LEU A 159 1.65 -6.34 -2.73
C LEU A 159 1.05 -6.17 -4.13
N VAL A 160 0.14 -5.22 -4.27
CA VAL A 160 -0.47 -4.84 -5.54
C VAL A 160 -0.31 -3.33 -5.70
N ALA A 161 0.47 -2.89 -6.68
CA ALA A 161 0.65 -1.48 -6.98
C ALA A 161 0.42 -1.21 -8.47
N HIS A 162 0.05 0.02 -8.81
CA HIS A 162 -0.25 0.41 -10.19
C HIS A 162 1.01 0.95 -10.87
N ASN A 163 1.52 0.27 -11.91
CA ASN A 163 2.87 0.51 -12.44
C ASN A 163 3.98 0.21 -11.40
N GLY A 164 3.68 -0.64 -10.41
CA GLY A 164 4.57 -0.95 -9.30
C GLY A 164 5.91 -1.54 -9.73
N ASP A 165 5.94 -2.30 -10.83
CA ASP A 165 7.17 -2.92 -11.35
C ASP A 165 8.21 -1.87 -11.79
N ARG A 166 7.76 -0.67 -12.14
CA ARG A 166 8.59 0.41 -12.66
C ARG A 166 8.71 1.60 -11.72
N TYR A 167 7.99 1.60 -10.60
CA TYR A 167 7.93 2.74 -9.69
C TYR A 167 7.93 2.32 -8.22
N ASP A 168 6.78 1.89 -7.69
CA ASP A 168 6.58 1.70 -6.25
C ASP A 168 7.52 0.65 -5.66
N PHE A 169 7.63 -0.52 -6.29
CA PHE A 169 8.45 -1.59 -5.75
C PHE A 169 9.95 -1.24 -5.78
N PRO A 170 10.52 -0.75 -6.91
CA PRO A 170 11.91 -0.29 -6.91
C PRO A 170 12.17 0.87 -5.95
N LEU A 171 11.22 1.80 -5.77
CA LEU A 171 11.38 2.94 -4.86
C LEU A 171 11.37 2.49 -3.40
N LEU A 172 10.40 1.66 -3.01
CA LEU A 172 10.34 1.08 -1.67
C LEU A 172 11.60 0.27 -1.36
N GLN A 173 12.08 -0.52 -2.33
CA GLN A 173 13.31 -1.28 -2.18
C GLN A 173 14.55 -0.38 -2.03
N ALA A 174 14.56 0.79 -2.69
CA ALA A 174 15.63 1.78 -2.50
C ALA A 174 15.60 2.39 -1.11
N GLU A 175 14.43 2.75 -0.57
CA GLU A 175 14.32 3.29 0.80
C GLU A 175 14.74 2.25 1.85
N LEU A 176 14.33 0.99 1.71
CA LEU A 176 14.75 -0.10 2.59
C LEU A 176 16.27 -0.35 2.49
N ALA A 177 16.82 -0.36 1.28
CA ALA A 177 18.25 -0.57 1.07
C ALA A 177 19.09 0.57 1.66
N MET A 178 18.63 1.82 1.62
CA MET A 178 19.30 2.97 2.25
C MET A 178 19.46 2.82 3.77
N LEU A 179 18.56 2.08 4.42
CA LEU A 179 18.63 1.74 5.84
C LEU A 179 19.42 0.46 6.13
N GLY A 180 19.94 -0.23 5.10
CA GLY A 180 20.57 -1.54 5.24
C GLY A 180 19.57 -2.67 5.50
N LEU A 181 18.29 -2.45 5.19
CA LEU A 181 17.17 -3.37 5.43
C LEU A 181 16.58 -3.91 4.10
N ALA A 182 17.43 -4.07 3.08
CA ALA A 182 17.02 -4.53 1.74
C ALA A 182 16.33 -5.92 1.73
N ASN A 183 16.53 -6.72 2.79
CA ASN A 183 15.96 -8.05 2.97
C ASN A 183 14.69 -8.06 3.84
N ALA A 184 14.22 -6.89 4.33
CA ALA A 184 13.08 -6.81 5.24
C ALA A 184 11.78 -7.39 4.64
N LEU A 185 11.66 -7.39 3.31
CA LEU A 185 10.51 -7.90 2.57
C LEU A 185 10.84 -9.17 1.75
N ASP A 186 11.86 -9.95 2.14
CA ASP A 186 12.25 -11.15 1.38
C ASP A 186 11.16 -12.23 1.30
N GLY A 187 10.29 -12.30 2.30
CA GLY A 187 9.12 -13.20 2.32
C GLY A 187 7.88 -12.65 1.61
N ALA A 188 7.94 -11.43 1.10
CA ALA A 188 6.82 -10.77 0.43
C ALA A 188 6.68 -11.22 -1.02
N PHE A 189 5.45 -11.17 -1.54
CA PHE A 189 5.19 -11.25 -2.98
C PHE A 189 4.70 -9.90 -3.51
N CYS A 190 4.84 -9.66 -4.81
CA CYS A 190 4.30 -8.48 -5.47
C CYS A 190 3.83 -8.74 -6.90
N VAL A 191 2.87 -7.94 -7.35
CA VAL A 191 2.35 -7.92 -8.73
C VAL A 191 2.00 -6.50 -9.19
N ASP A 192 2.10 -6.26 -10.49
CA ASP A 192 1.69 -5.01 -11.12
C ASP A 192 0.25 -5.09 -11.66
N SER A 193 -0.61 -4.18 -11.19
CA SER A 193 -2.01 -4.15 -11.61
C SER A 193 -2.21 -3.76 -13.08
N ILE A 194 -1.29 -3.03 -13.71
CA ILE A 194 -1.35 -2.74 -15.15
C ILE A 194 -1.28 -4.04 -15.95
N THR A 195 -0.35 -4.93 -15.57
CA THR A 195 -0.17 -6.21 -16.26
C THR A 195 -1.38 -7.12 -16.04
N ALA A 196 -1.89 -7.14 -14.80
CA ALA A 196 -3.11 -7.88 -14.45
C ALA A 196 -4.32 -7.40 -15.28
N LEU A 197 -4.61 -6.10 -15.26
CA LEU A 197 -5.77 -5.52 -15.94
C LEU A 197 -5.69 -5.66 -17.46
N LYS A 198 -4.49 -5.54 -18.04
CA LYS A 198 -4.27 -5.87 -19.46
C LYS A 198 -4.63 -7.33 -19.77
N ALA A 199 -4.24 -8.28 -18.92
CA ALA A 199 -4.57 -9.69 -19.12
C ALA A 199 -6.08 -9.94 -19.00
N LEU A 200 -6.72 -9.36 -17.98
CA LEU A 200 -8.17 -9.46 -17.75
C LEU A 200 -8.99 -8.85 -18.89
N GLU A 201 -8.63 -7.67 -19.39
CA GLU A 201 -9.31 -7.05 -20.53
C GLU A 201 -9.15 -7.88 -21.82
N ARG A 202 -7.94 -8.40 -22.10
CA ARG A 202 -7.72 -9.28 -23.28
C ARG A 202 -8.51 -10.58 -23.20
N ALA A 203 -8.63 -11.17 -22.01
CA ALA A 203 -9.45 -12.37 -21.79
C ALA A 203 -10.96 -12.09 -21.96
N SER A 204 -11.38 -10.83 -21.81
CA SER A 204 -12.78 -10.41 -21.95
C SER A 204 -13.17 -10.16 -23.41
N SER A 205 -12.25 -9.57 -24.19
CA SER A 205 -12.48 -9.22 -25.59
C SER A 205 -11.25 -9.59 -26.45
N PRO A 206 -11.07 -10.88 -26.81
CA PRO A 206 -9.88 -11.34 -27.54
C PRO A 206 -9.71 -10.73 -28.94
N TRP A 207 -10.81 -10.27 -29.54
CA TRP A 207 -10.87 -9.82 -30.93
C TRP A 207 -11.03 -8.30 -31.11
N GLU A 208 -11.04 -7.52 -30.03
CA GLU A 208 -11.05 -6.06 -30.12
C GLU A 208 -9.68 -5.51 -30.53
N HIS A 209 -9.46 -5.34 -31.84
CA HIS A 209 -8.38 -4.50 -32.37
C HIS A 209 -8.81 -3.03 -32.35
N GLY A 210 -8.96 -2.49 -31.15
CA GLY A 210 -9.25 -1.06 -30.93
C GLY A 210 -7.99 -0.18 -30.95
N PRO A 211 -8.15 1.15 -31.01
CA PRO A 211 -7.05 2.08 -30.79
C PRO A 211 -6.36 1.82 -29.44
N ARG A 212 -5.06 2.14 -29.34
CA ARG A 212 -4.26 1.92 -28.12
C ARG A 212 -4.95 2.55 -26.91
N LYS A 213 -5.34 1.72 -25.94
CA LYS A 213 -5.98 2.15 -24.70
C LYS A 213 -4.92 2.57 -23.68
N SER A 214 -5.16 3.69 -22.98
CA SER A 214 -4.36 4.07 -21.82
C SER A 214 -4.67 3.14 -20.64
N TYR A 215 -3.61 2.74 -19.93
CA TYR A 215 -3.68 1.95 -18.69
C TYR A 215 -3.19 2.77 -17.49
N SER A 216 -3.26 4.09 -17.52
CA SER A 216 -3.12 4.88 -16.28
C SER A 216 -4.33 4.64 -15.37
N LEU A 217 -4.13 4.78 -14.06
CA LEU A 217 -5.13 4.49 -13.04
C LEU A 217 -6.46 5.19 -13.35
N GLY A 218 -6.42 6.50 -13.56
CA GLY A 218 -7.60 7.30 -13.92
C GLY A 218 -8.24 6.91 -15.26
N SER A 219 -7.45 6.48 -16.25
CA SER A 219 -8.00 6.04 -17.55
C SER A 219 -8.77 4.72 -17.45
N ILE A 220 -8.27 3.78 -16.63
CA ILE A 220 -8.96 2.51 -16.38
C ILE A 220 -10.21 2.77 -15.57
N TYR A 221 -10.10 3.52 -14.47
CA TYR A 221 -11.21 3.84 -13.59
C TYR A 221 -12.35 4.53 -14.35
N THR A 222 -12.03 5.55 -15.16
CA THR A 222 -13.02 6.26 -16.00
C THR A 222 -13.65 5.33 -17.04
N ARG A 223 -12.88 4.42 -17.64
CA ARG A 223 -13.40 3.46 -18.62
C ARG A 223 -14.34 2.44 -17.99
N LEU A 224 -14.09 2.02 -16.75
CA LEU A 224 -14.91 1.04 -16.05
C LEU A 224 -16.17 1.64 -15.41
N TYR A 225 -16.08 2.89 -14.93
CA TYR A 225 -17.15 3.48 -14.09
C TYR A 225 -17.75 4.77 -14.65
N GLY A 226 -17.25 5.29 -15.77
CA GLY A 226 -17.80 6.50 -16.42
C GLY A 226 -17.55 7.81 -15.66
N GLN A 227 -16.71 7.79 -14.63
CA GLN A 227 -16.38 8.94 -13.79
C GLN A 227 -14.89 8.96 -13.44
N ALA A 228 -14.35 10.12 -13.08
CA ALA A 228 -12.98 10.25 -12.59
C ALA A 228 -12.85 9.69 -11.14
N PRO A 229 -11.65 9.24 -10.73
CA PRO A 229 -11.38 8.93 -9.33
C PRO A 229 -11.54 10.19 -8.45
N PRO A 230 -12.15 10.08 -7.26
CA PRO A 230 -12.48 11.24 -6.43
C PRO A 230 -11.27 11.98 -5.85
N ASP A 231 -10.27 11.26 -5.35
CA ASP A 231 -9.13 11.81 -4.58
C ASP A 231 -7.78 11.44 -5.21
N SER A 232 -7.61 11.78 -6.50
CA SER A 232 -6.38 11.45 -7.25
C SER A 232 -5.15 12.15 -6.64
N HIS A 233 -3.99 11.49 -6.69
CA HIS A 233 -2.70 12.02 -6.21
C HIS A 233 -2.63 12.23 -4.68
N THR A 234 -3.41 11.44 -3.95
CA THR A 234 -3.15 11.14 -2.54
C THR A 234 -2.92 9.64 -2.45
N ALA A 235 -1.98 9.20 -1.61
CA ALA A 235 -1.65 7.77 -1.56
C ALA A 235 -2.87 6.91 -1.19
N GLU A 236 -3.73 7.40 -0.29
CA GLU A 236 -4.98 6.70 0.06
C GLU A 236 -5.99 6.70 -1.08
N GLY A 237 -6.22 7.85 -1.73
CA GLY A 237 -7.20 7.97 -2.80
C GLY A 237 -6.85 7.10 -4.00
N ASP A 238 -5.56 7.04 -4.37
CA ASP A 238 -5.08 6.20 -5.46
C ASP A 238 -5.11 4.70 -5.09
N VAL A 239 -4.85 4.32 -3.83
CA VAL A 239 -5.10 2.96 -3.33
C VAL A 239 -6.58 2.57 -3.42
N LEU A 240 -7.51 3.46 -3.06
CA LEU A 240 -8.95 3.19 -3.14
C LEU A 240 -9.44 3.07 -4.59
N ALA A 241 -8.92 3.91 -5.49
CA ALA A 241 -9.18 3.80 -6.92
C ALA A 241 -8.62 2.49 -7.48
N LEU A 242 -7.42 2.09 -7.06
CA LEU A 242 -6.78 0.82 -7.42
C LEU A 242 -7.59 -0.39 -6.93
N LEU A 243 -8.04 -0.37 -5.67
CA LEU A 243 -8.94 -1.40 -5.13
C LEU A 243 -10.19 -1.51 -5.99
N SER A 244 -10.82 -0.38 -6.33
CA SER A 244 -12.05 -0.36 -7.12
C SER A 244 -11.87 -1.07 -8.47
N ILE A 245 -10.86 -0.69 -9.25
CA ILE A 245 -10.60 -1.33 -10.56
C ILE A 245 -10.22 -2.81 -10.43
N CYS A 246 -9.59 -3.21 -9.33
CA CYS A 246 -9.29 -4.60 -9.02
C CYS A 246 -10.55 -5.41 -8.62
N GLN A 247 -11.58 -4.75 -8.07
CA GLN A 247 -12.87 -5.38 -7.76
C GLN A 247 -13.75 -5.60 -9.00
N TRP A 248 -13.45 -5.00 -10.16
CA TRP A 248 -14.24 -5.18 -11.40
C TRP A 248 -14.39 -6.66 -11.81
N ARG A 249 -13.30 -7.43 -11.74
CA ARG A 249 -13.27 -8.87 -12.00
C ARG A 249 -12.44 -9.58 -10.95
N SER A 250 -12.82 -9.41 -9.69
CA SER A 250 -12.07 -9.88 -8.52
C SER A 250 -11.66 -11.35 -8.60
N GLN A 251 -12.55 -12.25 -9.04
CA GLN A 251 -12.23 -13.68 -9.16
C GLN A 251 -11.13 -13.96 -10.19
N ALA A 252 -11.22 -13.34 -11.36
CA ALA A 252 -10.21 -13.47 -12.41
C ALA A 252 -8.90 -12.79 -12.02
N LEU A 253 -8.98 -11.69 -11.27
CA LEU A 253 -7.82 -11.02 -10.70
C LEU A 253 -7.10 -11.95 -9.73
N LEU A 254 -7.79 -12.56 -8.75
CA LEU A 254 -7.19 -13.45 -7.77
C LEU A 254 -6.48 -14.64 -8.45
N GLN A 255 -7.12 -15.27 -9.44
CA GLN A 255 -6.49 -16.33 -10.24
C GLN A 255 -5.23 -15.84 -10.96
N TRP A 256 -5.27 -14.62 -11.49
CA TRP A 256 -4.11 -14.03 -12.15
C TRP A 256 -2.98 -13.74 -11.14
N VAL A 257 -3.30 -13.19 -9.97
CA VAL A 257 -2.35 -12.91 -8.89
C VAL A 257 -1.70 -14.20 -8.41
N ASP A 258 -2.48 -15.25 -8.14
CA ASP A 258 -1.98 -16.56 -7.69
C ASP A 258 -0.98 -17.16 -8.69
N ALA A 259 -1.17 -16.90 -9.99
CA ALA A 259 -0.29 -17.40 -11.06
C ALA A 259 0.95 -16.53 -11.36
N HIS A 260 0.93 -15.23 -11.01
CA HIS A 260 1.96 -14.27 -11.42
C HIS A 260 2.67 -13.57 -10.27
N ALA A 261 2.26 -13.82 -9.02
CA ALA A 261 2.95 -13.35 -7.84
C ALA A 261 4.41 -13.80 -7.84
N ARG A 262 5.32 -12.85 -7.72
CA ARG A 262 6.77 -13.10 -7.63
C ARG A 262 7.35 -12.56 -6.33
N PRO A 263 8.42 -13.15 -5.80
CA PRO A 263 9.04 -12.65 -4.58
C PRO A 263 9.51 -11.21 -4.73
N PHE A 264 9.24 -10.37 -3.74
CA PHE A 264 9.67 -8.97 -3.70
C PHE A 264 11.20 -8.86 -3.63
N SER A 265 11.88 -9.88 -3.08
CA SER A 265 13.36 -9.99 -3.10
C SER A 265 13.96 -9.97 -4.52
N THR A 266 13.17 -10.23 -5.57
CA THR A 266 13.60 -10.11 -6.97
C THR A 266 13.61 -8.67 -7.49
N ILE A 267 13.03 -7.73 -6.75
CA ILE A 267 12.96 -6.32 -7.12
C ILE A 267 14.33 -5.66 -6.90
N LYS A 268 14.81 -4.96 -7.94
CA LYS A 268 16.02 -4.17 -7.85
C LYS A 268 15.69 -2.78 -7.28
N PRO A 269 16.53 -2.22 -6.37
CA PRO A 269 16.41 -0.82 -5.97
C PRO A 269 16.34 0.11 -7.19
N MET A 270 15.52 1.16 -7.12
CA MET A 270 15.33 2.13 -8.21
C MET A 270 16.63 2.81 -8.64
N TYR A 271 17.55 3.02 -7.69
CA TYR A 271 18.85 3.65 -7.90
C TYR A 271 19.90 3.02 -6.97
N GLY A 272 21.18 3.22 -7.31
CA GLY A 272 22.30 2.70 -6.53
C GLY A 272 22.30 3.27 -5.12
N VAL A 273 22.42 2.38 -4.12
CA VAL A 273 22.53 2.76 -2.71
C VAL A 273 23.99 2.66 -2.30
N THR A 274 24.61 3.80 -2.06
CA THR A 274 25.85 3.83 -1.27
C THR A 274 25.43 3.81 0.19
N ALA A 275 25.57 2.67 0.86
CA ALA A 275 25.29 2.58 2.29
C ALA A 275 26.12 3.67 2.99
N CYS A 276 25.45 4.63 3.64
CA CYS A 276 26.14 5.51 4.57
C CYS A 276 26.74 4.60 5.64
N ALA A 277 28.07 4.45 5.63
CA ALA A 277 28.79 3.74 6.66
C ALA A 277 28.38 4.35 8.01
N ARG A 278 27.47 3.68 8.70
CA ARG A 278 26.99 4.11 10.01
C ARG A 278 28.19 4.00 10.94
N THR A 279 28.81 5.14 11.23
CA THR A 279 29.99 5.18 12.09
C THR A 279 29.59 4.82 13.52
N ASN A 280 30.16 3.69 13.92
CA ASN A 280 30.45 3.18 15.24
C ASN A 280 29.44 2.26 15.97
N PRO A 281 29.91 1.07 16.40
CA PRO A 281 29.24 0.24 17.37
C PRO A 281 29.54 0.79 18.76
N ARG A 282 28.53 0.83 19.64
CA ARG A 282 28.79 0.83 21.07
C ARG A 282 28.01 -0.30 21.71
N SER A 283 28.71 -1.44 21.78
CA SER A 283 28.48 -2.43 22.81
C SER A 283 28.60 -1.76 24.18
N SER A 284 27.56 -1.88 25.00
CA SER A 284 27.69 -2.09 26.44
C SER A 284 26.34 -2.55 26.97
N ALA A 285 26.26 -3.85 27.23
CA ALA A 285 25.33 -4.41 28.17
C ALA A 285 25.62 -3.83 29.57
N VAL A 286 24.59 -3.33 30.24
CA VAL A 286 24.50 -3.37 31.71
C VAL A 286 23.04 -3.63 32.08
N THR A 287 22.86 -4.75 32.77
CA THR A 287 21.63 -5.23 33.41
C THR A 287 21.42 -4.51 34.76
N ALA A 288 20.15 -4.49 35.19
CA ALA A 288 19.66 -4.53 36.58
C ALA A 288 19.18 -3.22 37.25
N THR A 289 17.84 -3.11 37.30
CA THR A 289 16.95 -2.86 38.46
C THR A 289 17.27 -1.77 39.50
N ALA A 290 16.29 -0.89 39.74
CA ALA A 290 15.73 -0.64 41.08
C ALA A 290 14.33 0.01 41.02
N HIS A 291 13.46 -0.45 41.91
CA HIS A 291 12.07 -0.08 42.15
C HIS A 291 11.94 1.09 43.16
N LEU A 292 10.78 1.78 43.09
CA LEU A 292 10.00 2.41 44.18
C LEU A 292 10.63 3.51 45.06
N ALA A 293 10.00 4.70 45.05
CA ALA A 293 9.38 5.28 46.26
C ALA A 293 8.43 6.44 45.93
N THR A 294 7.23 6.32 46.48
CA THR A 294 6.16 7.31 46.62
C THR A 294 6.46 8.24 47.80
N ASP A 295 6.14 9.54 47.70
CA ASP A 295 5.55 10.36 48.79
C ASP A 295 5.28 11.79 48.25
N ARG A 296 4.02 12.20 48.09
CA ARG A 296 3.12 12.89 49.05
C ARG A 296 3.50 14.35 49.36
N ASN A 297 2.69 15.24 48.76
CA ASN A 297 2.13 16.53 49.23
C ASN A 297 2.70 17.17 50.51
N THR A 298 2.94 18.50 50.49
CA THR A 298 2.18 19.53 51.24
C THR A 298 2.58 20.95 50.76
N SER A 299 1.59 21.83 50.53
CA SER A 299 1.73 23.26 50.18
C SER A 299 2.27 24.12 51.35
N PRO A 300 2.53 25.42 51.10
CA PRO A 300 1.61 26.39 51.71
C PRO A 300 1.19 27.54 50.79
N SER A 301 -0.04 27.99 51.04
CA SER A 301 -0.77 29.11 50.49
C SER A 301 -0.29 30.48 50.99
N LEU A 302 -0.46 31.52 50.18
CA LEU A 302 -0.86 32.92 50.46
C LEU A 302 -0.80 33.62 49.07
N GLY A 303 -1.84 34.18 48.47
CA GLY A 303 -2.96 34.97 48.97
C GLY A 303 -2.93 36.29 48.19
N GLY A 304 -3.88 36.52 47.28
CA GLY A 304 -3.89 37.75 46.46
C GLY A 304 -4.96 37.77 45.38
N SER A 305 -6.17 38.16 45.76
CA SER A 305 -7.38 38.29 44.93
C SER A 305 -7.40 39.58 44.12
N ARG A 306 -7.80 39.53 42.83
CA ARG A 306 -8.91 40.34 42.29
C ARG A 306 -9.39 39.89 40.90
N ARG A 307 -10.69 40.08 40.74
CA ARG A 307 -11.72 39.50 39.88
C ARG A 307 -11.85 40.20 38.51
N PRO A 308 -12.38 39.53 37.46
CA PRO A 308 -12.76 40.14 36.18
C PRO A 308 -14.25 40.57 36.15
N GLU A 309 -14.57 41.56 35.32
CA GLU A 309 -15.93 42.08 35.08
C GLU A 309 -16.28 41.97 33.58
N ALA A 310 -17.55 41.73 33.26
CA ALA A 310 -18.05 41.30 31.96
C ALA A 310 -19.30 42.10 31.51
N LEU A 311 -19.63 41.95 30.19
CA LEU A 311 -20.90 42.25 29.45
C LEU A 311 -20.99 43.67 28.80
N SER A 312 -21.53 43.94 27.59
CA SER A 312 -22.10 43.21 26.41
C SER A 312 -22.43 44.26 25.26
N PRO A 313 -23.34 44.09 24.26
CA PRO A 313 -23.07 43.68 22.85
C PRO A 313 -23.67 44.59 21.70
N MET A 314 -23.62 44.08 20.45
CA MET A 314 -24.39 44.35 19.18
C MET A 314 -23.76 45.16 18.01
N LYS A 315 -23.69 44.56 16.80
CA LYS A 315 -24.57 44.77 15.59
C LYS A 315 -23.86 44.37 14.25
N GLY A 316 -24.50 43.55 13.39
CA GLY A 316 -24.15 43.39 11.94
C GLY A 316 -25.01 44.29 11.03
N PRO A 317 -25.19 44.08 9.69
CA PRO A 317 -24.59 43.13 8.72
C PRO A 317 -24.18 43.76 7.34
N ARG A 318 -23.48 43.03 6.43
CA ARG A 318 -23.67 43.13 4.93
C ARG A 318 -22.88 42.09 4.10
N SER A 319 -23.49 41.63 3.00
CA SER A 319 -22.95 40.94 1.80
C SER A 319 -23.52 41.65 0.53
N PRO A 320 -23.25 41.31 -0.76
CA PRO A 320 -22.32 40.40 -1.47
C PRO A 320 -21.56 41.16 -2.63
N PRO A 321 -21.12 40.61 -3.81
CA PRO A 321 -21.86 39.76 -4.79
C PRO A 321 -21.13 38.51 -5.33
N LYS A 322 -21.92 37.69 -6.04
CA LYS A 322 -21.56 36.53 -6.86
C LYS A 322 -21.09 36.98 -8.25
N GLU A 323 -20.12 36.28 -8.83
CA GLU A 323 -19.99 36.12 -10.28
C GLU A 323 -19.18 34.85 -10.60
N GLY A 324 -19.66 34.09 -11.58
CA GLY A 324 -19.13 32.77 -11.94
C GLY A 324 -18.01 32.85 -12.97
N LEU A 325 -17.26 31.76 -13.10
CA LEU A 325 -16.51 31.50 -14.32
C LEU A 325 -16.49 29.99 -14.62
N LEU A 326 -17.02 29.67 -15.80
CA LEU A 326 -16.87 28.42 -16.51
C LEU A 326 -15.38 28.17 -16.84
N ALA A 327 -14.86 27.03 -16.39
CA ALA A 327 -13.75 26.23 -16.94
C ALA A 327 -12.32 26.85 -16.99
N PRO A 328 -11.27 26.00 -16.97
CA PRO A 328 -10.91 25.30 -18.21
C PRO A 328 -10.57 23.82 -17.98
N LEU A 329 -11.52 22.94 -18.34
CA LEU A 329 -11.26 21.53 -18.68
C LEU A 329 -10.21 21.36 -19.81
N GLY A 330 -9.81 22.47 -20.46
CA GLY A 330 -8.75 22.49 -21.47
C GLY A 330 -7.34 22.34 -20.91
N LEU A 331 -7.01 22.91 -19.74
CA LEU A 331 -5.61 22.95 -19.27
C LEU A 331 -5.10 21.55 -18.87
N LEU A 332 -5.97 20.72 -18.29
CA LEU A 332 -5.68 19.34 -17.90
C LEU A 332 -5.48 18.41 -19.12
N ALA A 333 -6.19 18.68 -20.23
CA ALA A 333 -6.01 17.96 -21.49
C ALA A 333 -4.70 18.37 -22.20
N PHE A 334 -4.28 19.63 -22.09
CA PHE A 334 -3.01 20.08 -22.65
C PHE A 334 -1.80 19.56 -21.88
N LEU A 335 -1.86 19.46 -20.55
CA LEU A 335 -0.76 18.94 -19.74
C LEU A 335 -0.52 17.44 -19.99
N THR A 336 -1.59 16.65 -20.12
CA THR A 336 -1.50 15.22 -20.44
C THR A 336 -1.00 14.97 -21.86
N LEU A 337 -1.39 15.80 -22.83
CA LEU A 337 -0.87 15.74 -24.20
C LEU A 337 0.60 16.18 -24.29
N ALA A 338 1.01 17.19 -23.53
CA ALA A 338 2.40 17.64 -23.45
C ALA A 338 3.32 16.56 -22.87
N ILE A 339 2.89 15.90 -21.79
CA ILE A 339 3.63 14.78 -21.19
C ILE A 339 3.72 13.60 -22.17
N ALA A 340 2.62 13.27 -22.88
CA ALA A 340 2.60 12.19 -23.87
C ALA A 340 3.46 12.49 -25.11
N THR A 341 3.53 13.74 -25.57
CA THR A 341 4.36 14.16 -26.72
C THR A 341 5.84 14.23 -26.35
N LEU A 342 6.19 14.69 -25.14
CA LEU A 342 7.56 14.60 -24.61
C LEU A 342 8.03 13.14 -24.45
N TYR A 343 7.13 12.22 -24.08
CA TYR A 343 7.41 10.79 -24.03
C TYR A 343 7.51 10.15 -25.41
N GLY A 344 6.67 10.57 -26.37
CA GLY A 344 6.70 10.10 -27.75
C GLY A 344 7.95 10.55 -28.53
N LEU A 345 8.44 11.75 -28.27
CA LEU A 345 9.66 12.29 -28.89
C LEU A 345 10.94 11.69 -28.28
N SER A 346 10.93 11.32 -26.99
CA SER A 346 12.08 10.62 -26.37
C SER A 346 12.25 9.18 -26.85
N LEU A 347 11.18 8.57 -27.40
CA LEU A 347 11.23 7.24 -28.02
C LEU A 347 11.62 7.26 -29.51
N ALA A 348 11.74 8.46 -30.10
CA ALA A 348 12.11 8.64 -31.49
C ALA A 348 13.47 9.33 -31.58
N THR A 349 14.55 8.58 -31.33
CA THR A 349 15.85 8.87 -31.97
C THR A 349 16.19 7.73 -32.95
N PRO A 350 16.59 8.04 -34.20
CA PRO A 350 16.84 7.05 -35.24
C PRO A 350 18.31 6.58 -35.30
N GLY A 351 18.50 5.29 -35.58
CA GLY A 351 19.78 4.64 -35.95
C GLY A 351 20.53 4.07 -34.74
N GLN A 352 20.82 2.78 -34.62
CA GLN A 352 21.16 1.72 -35.58
C GLN A 352 20.52 0.38 -35.21
#